data_AF-A0A7S3R4W7-F1
#
_entry.id   AF-A0A7S3R4W7-F1
#
_cell.length_a   1.000
_cell.length_b   1.000
_cell.length_c   1.000
_cell.angle_alpha   90.00
_cell.angle_beta   90.00
_cell.angle_gamma   90.00
#
_symmetry.space_group_name_H-M   'P 1'
#
loop_
_entity.id
_entity.type
_entity.pdbx_description
1 polymer ?
#
loop_
_entity_poly.entity_id
_entity_poly.type
_entity_poly.pdbx_seq_one_letter_code
_entity_poly.pdbx_strand_id
1 'polypeptide(L)'
;QEGKTGQWEGLGGMRGSDAADGGGHAGYRGGEGAQHHQQPRCRTESERLEETQNALRCVLAVGAKAGARGLSKEDVGSVQQLVSVPVAGAALLHHMRCFMGTRDYYGESGAPAMADYLRLALLVARSQPQLVQEVVDLLQCALQSMGSQRAEVAHACLGAMVHLMRDCHAVEQVMSAVDTWAKEADPSLVRHLAIQVLVSLAPPYSPTFAHWLLRHIVRSGLRRGRDMHQGTRNALLLQEFASCCLAMAEDPQTGGTLRFEPKELQLLNEWLKTSK
;
A
#
# COMPACT_ATOMS: atom_id res chain seq x y z
N GLN A 1 2.82 29.72 -14.33
CA GLN A 1 3.81 28.82 -13.70
C GLN A 1 3.11 27.50 -13.49
N GLU A 2 3.30 26.59 -14.44
CA GLU A 2 2.53 25.35 -14.56
C GLU A 2 3.11 24.27 -13.65
N GLY A 3 2.24 23.68 -12.82
CA GLY A 3 2.55 22.56 -11.95
C GLY A 3 2.58 21.26 -12.75
N LYS A 4 3.75 20.63 -12.81
CA LYS A 4 3.92 19.26 -13.31
C LYS A 4 3.42 18.29 -12.25
N THR A 5 2.29 17.65 -12.53
CA THR A 5 1.81 16.45 -11.84
C THR A 5 2.77 15.29 -12.10
N GLY A 6 3.35 14.74 -11.04
CA GLY A 6 4.24 13.59 -11.09
C GLY A 6 3.47 12.31 -11.44
N GLN A 7 3.66 11.85 -12.67
CA GLN A 7 3.20 10.58 -13.20
C GLN A 7 4.12 9.46 -12.68
N TRP A 8 3.58 8.57 -11.86
CA TRP A 8 4.29 7.41 -11.30
C TRP A 8 4.11 6.21 -12.23
N GLU A 9 4.94 6.10 -13.26
CA GLU A 9 5.09 4.90 -14.08
C GLU A 9 6.57 4.52 -14.10
N GLY A 10 6.90 3.29 -13.69
CA GLY A 10 8.27 2.78 -13.87
C GLY A 10 8.75 1.76 -12.84
N LEU A 11 8.04 0.64 -12.69
CA LEU A 11 8.62 -0.62 -12.16
C LEU A 11 7.93 -1.81 -12.84
N GLY A 12 8.19 -1.99 -14.13
CA GLY A 12 7.73 -3.16 -14.88
C GLY A 12 8.64 -3.39 -16.08
N GLY A 13 9.50 -4.41 -16.00
CA GLY A 13 10.28 -4.82 -17.16
C GLY A 13 11.55 -5.59 -16.82
N MET A 14 11.42 -6.89 -16.56
CA MET A 14 12.43 -7.89 -16.92
C MET A 14 11.73 -9.22 -17.17
N ARG A 15 11.25 -9.41 -18.40
CA ARG A 15 10.91 -10.73 -18.96
C ARG A 15 12.02 -11.05 -19.95
N GLY A 16 12.88 -12.00 -19.59
CA GLY A 16 13.88 -12.55 -20.49
C GLY A 16 13.20 -13.34 -21.61
N SER A 17 13.63 -13.06 -22.84
CA SER A 17 13.41 -13.92 -24.00
C SER A 17 14.74 -13.97 -24.71
N ASP A 18 15.32 -15.16 -24.80
CA ASP A 18 16.34 -15.49 -25.79
C ASP A 18 16.06 -16.88 -26.35
N ALA A 19 16.36 -17.00 -27.63
CA ALA A 19 15.97 -18.04 -28.55
C ALA A 19 17.14 -19.00 -28.90
N ALA A 20 16.81 -19.97 -29.75
CA ALA A 20 17.65 -20.88 -30.55
C ALA A 20 18.26 -22.08 -29.80
N ASP A 21 17.98 -23.34 -30.16
CA ASP A 21 18.15 -24.06 -31.44
C ASP A 21 19.61 -24.36 -31.79
N GLY A 22 19.89 -25.62 -32.16
CA GLY A 22 21.21 -26.07 -32.63
C GLY A 22 21.76 -27.32 -31.92
N GLY A 23 21.78 -28.44 -32.63
CA GLY A 23 22.19 -29.76 -32.12
C GLY A 23 23.66 -30.14 -32.31
N GLY A 24 23.98 -31.36 -31.88
CA GLY A 24 24.95 -32.22 -32.57
C GLY A 24 26.33 -32.42 -31.93
N HIS A 25 26.58 -33.70 -31.65
CA HIS A 25 27.86 -34.44 -31.66
C HIS A 25 28.74 -34.59 -30.42
N ALA A 26 29.16 -35.86 -30.31
CA ALA A 26 29.92 -36.52 -29.27
C ALA A 26 31.42 -36.18 -29.25
N GLY A 27 32.04 -36.31 -28.08
CA GLY A 27 33.49 -36.31 -27.90
C GLY A 27 33.88 -36.65 -26.47
N TYR A 28 34.61 -37.76 -26.32
CA TYR A 28 35.13 -38.31 -25.07
C TYR A 28 36.15 -37.40 -24.35
N ARG A 29 36.34 -37.71 -23.05
CA ARG A 29 37.61 -37.80 -22.30
C ARG A 29 37.94 -36.68 -21.29
N GLY A 30 37.82 -37.06 -20.01
CA GLY A 30 38.92 -36.98 -19.05
C GLY A 30 39.34 -35.59 -18.56
N GLY A 31 38.85 -35.21 -17.38
CA GLY A 31 39.37 -34.09 -16.61
C GLY A 31 38.68 -34.04 -15.26
N GLU A 32 39.26 -34.71 -14.26
CA GLU A 32 38.93 -34.59 -12.84
C GLU A 32 39.25 -33.15 -12.38
N GLY A 33 38.37 -32.22 -12.70
CA GLY A 33 38.31 -30.91 -12.07
C GLY A 33 37.38 -31.03 -10.88
N ALA A 34 37.94 -31.11 -9.68
CA ALA A 34 37.21 -31.03 -8.42
C ALA A 34 36.40 -29.72 -8.39
N GLN A 35 35.15 -29.80 -8.83
CA GLN A 35 34.14 -28.79 -8.60
C GLN A 35 33.89 -28.78 -7.10
N HIS A 36 34.59 -27.90 -6.40
CA HIS A 36 34.22 -27.46 -5.06
C HIS A 36 32.77 -26.98 -5.13
N HIS A 37 31.84 -27.88 -4.82
CA HIS A 37 30.54 -27.54 -4.28
C HIS A 37 30.81 -26.69 -3.03
N GLN A 38 30.90 -25.37 -3.20
CA GLN A 38 30.81 -24.43 -2.09
C GLN A 38 29.38 -24.52 -1.57
N GLN A 39 29.16 -25.45 -0.65
CA GLN A 39 27.99 -25.42 0.21
C GLN A 39 27.93 -24.04 0.87
N PRO A 40 26.76 -23.40 0.92
CA PRO A 40 26.60 -22.11 1.58
C PRO A 40 27.02 -22.29 3.04
N ARG A 41 28.14 -21.69 3.43
CA ARG A 41 28.63 -21.72 4.81
C ARG A 41 27.54 -21.13 5.71
N CYS A 42 27.08 -21.91 6.69
CA CYS A 42 26.27 -21.38 7.77
C CYS A 42 27.05 -20.24 8.44
N ARG A 43 26.57 -19.00 8.28
CA ARG A 43 27.13 -17.82 8.98
C ARG A 43 27.22 -18.10 10.47
N THR A 44 28.35 -17.74 11.07
CA THR A 44 28.55 -17.90 12.51
C THR A 44 27.60 -16.98 13.29
N GLU A 45 27.27 -17.33 14.53
CA GLU A 45 26.38 -16.50 15.37
C GLU A 45 26.96 -15.09 15.60
N SER A 46 28.30 -14.99 15.70
CA SER A 46 29.01 -13.71 15.82
C SER A 46 28.81 -12.81 14.60
N GLU A 47 28.89 -13.35 13.38
CA GLU A 47 28.65 -12.60 12.14
C GLU A 47 27.22 -12.05 12.09
N ARG A 48 26.22 -12.85 12.50
CA ARG A 48 24.82 -12.42 12.54
C ARG A 48 24.58 -11.31 13.56
N LEU A 49 25.25 -11.37 14.70
CA LEU A 49 25.17 -10.34 15.74
C LEU A 49 25.77 -9.02 15.24
N GLU A 50 26.95 -9.06 14.64
CA GLU A 50 27.61 -7.88 14.08
C GLU A 50 26.78 -7.23 12.96
N GLU A 51 26.23 -8.05 12.05
CA GLU A 51 25.31 -7.60 11.00
C GLU A 51 24.09 -6.88 11.60
N THR A 52 23.49 -7.47 12.63
CA THR A 52 22.32 -6.88 13.31
C THR A 52 22.66 -5.57 14.02
N GLN A 53 23.79 -5.50 14.72
CA GLN A 53 24.24 -4.27 15.39
C GLN A 53 24.52 -3.16 14.39
N ASN A 54 25.19 -3.49 13.28
CA ASN A 54 25.48 -2.53 12.22
C ASN A 54 24.19 -2.05 11.56
N ALA A 55 23.23 -2.94 11.30
CA ALA A 55 21.92 -2.58 10.81
C ALA A 55 21.22 -1.59 11.76
N LEU A 56 21.16 -1.86 13.06
CA LEU A 56 20.53 -0.95 14.02
C LEU A 56 21.19 0.44 14.09
N ARG A 57 22.51 0.53 13.98
CA ARG A 57 23.21 1.84 13.88
C ARG A 57 22.81 2.58 12.60
N CYS A 58 22.70 1.86 11.48
CA CYS A 58 22.27 2.44 10.20
C CYS A 58 20.82 2.94 10.23
N VAL A 59 19.91 2.29 10.97
CA VAL A 59 18.51 2.75 11.14
C VAL A 59 18.46 4.20 11.62
N LEU A 60 19.26 4.55 12.64
CA LEU A 60 19.28 5.89 13.21
C LEU A 60 19.76 6.93 12.19
N ALA A 61 20.80 6.59 11.42
CA ALA A 61 21.33 7.46 10.38
C ALA A 61 20.32 7.69 9.25
N VAL A 62 19.64 6.61 8.80
CA VAL A 62 18.59 6.68 7.77
C VAL A 62 17.40 7.50 8.25
N GLY A 63 16.91 7.24 9.47
CA GLY A 63 15.77 7.95 10.05
C GLY A 63 16.03 9.45 10.20
N ALA A 64 17.21 9.82 10.70
CA ALA A 64 17.63 11.22 10.80
C ALA A 64 17.80 11.88 9.43
N LYS A 65 18.34 11.16 8.43
CA LYS A 65 18.50 11.68 7.06
C LYS A 65 17.15 11.93 6.40
N ALA A 66 16.22 10.99 6.50
CA ALA A 66 14.84 11.14 6.03
C ALA A 66 14.16 12.35 6.67
N GLY A 67 14.35 12.54 7.98
CA GLY A 67 13.78 13.68 8.73
C GLY A 67 14.33 15.06 8.34
N ALA A 68 15.59 15.15 7.92
CA ALA A 68 16.28 16.43 7.75
C ALA A 68 16.55 16.86 6.30
N ARG A 69 16.94 15.93 5.43
CA ARG A 69 17.48 16.24 4.08
C ARG A 69 16.75 15.51 2.96
N GLY A 70 15.85 14.60 3.31
CA GLY A 70 15.24 13.65 2.40
C GLY A 70 16.19 12.52 1.98
N LEU A 71 15.63 11.47 1.40
CA LEU A 71 16.36 10.28 0.97
C LEU A 71 16.65 10.33 -0.53
N SER A 72 17.93 10.20 -0.89
CA SER A 72 18.38 10.09 -2.27
C SER A 72 18.05 8.71 -2.87
N LYS A 73 18.32 8.54 -4.18
CA LYS A 73 18.16 7.23 -4.84
C LYS A 73 19.16 6.19 -4.34
N GLU A 74 20.37 6.61 -3.98
CA GLU A 74 21.42 5.73 -3.45
C GLU A 74 21.04 5.17 -2.07
N ASP A 75 20.37 5.98 -1.25
CA ASP A 75 19.89 5.58 0.06
C ASP A 75 18.89 4.40 -0.03
N VAL A 76 18.13 4.29 -1.12
CA VAL A 76 17.13 3.22 -1.29
C VAL A 76 17.78 1.84 -1.31
N GLY A 77 18.92 1.68 -1.98
CA GLY A 77 19.63 0.40 -2.06
C GLY A 77 20.19 -0.02 -0.70
N SER A 78 20.78 0.92 0.02
CA SER A 78 21.27 0.69 1.39
C SER A 78 20.14 0.38 2.36
N VAL A 79 19.00 1.08 2.23
CA VAL A 79 17.82 0.80 3.05
C VAL A 79 17.21 -0.56 2.73
N GLN A 80 17.21 -1.00 1.47
CA GLN A 80 16.68 -2.32 1.13
C GLN A 80 17.47 -3.45 1.80
N GLN A 81 18.81 -3.31 1.86
CA GLN A 81 19.66 -4.23 2.63
C GLN A 81 19.38 -4.13 4.13
N LEU A 82 19.18 -2.91 4.64
CA LEU A 82 18.87 -2.66 6.04
C LEU A 82 17.58 -3.35 6.49
N VAL A 83 16.49 -3.18 5.73
CA VAL A 83 15.18 -3.73 6.08
C VAL A 83 15.08 -5.24 5.84
N SER A 84 16.10 -5.87 5.25
CA SER A 84 16.20 -7.33 5.19
C SER A 84 16.42 -7.95 6.58
N VAL A 85 16.90 -7.16 7.55
CA VAL A 85 17.01 -7.54 8.96
C VAL A 85 15.71 -7.12 9.69
N PRO A 86 14.87 -8.05 10.18
CA PRO A 86 13.55 -7.72 10.73
C PRO A 86 13.58 -6.72 11.88
N VAL A 87 14.54 -6.84 12.80
CA VAL A 87 14.66 -5.92 13.94
C VAL A 87 15.04 -4.50 13.51
N ALA A 88 15.78 -4.35 12.42
CA ALA A 88 16.10 -3.04 11.85
C ALA A 88 14.88 -2.41 11.19
N GLY A 89 14.07 -3.22 10.47
CA GLY A 89 12.76 -2.80 9.96
C GLY A 89 11.84 -2.30 11.07
N ALA A 90 11.69 -3.08 12.14
CA ALA A 90 10.88 -2.71 13.31
C ALA A 90 11.39 -1.44 14.01
N ALA A 91 12.71 -1.31 14.20
CA ALA A 91 13.32 -0.12 14.77
C ALA A 91 13.09 1.13 13.91
N LEU A 92 13.11 0.98 12.58
CA LEU A 92 12.81 2.07 11.65
C LEU A 92 11.35 2.51 11.75
N LEU A 93 10.40 1.56 11.80
CA LEU A 93 8.97 1.86 12.03
C LEU A 93 8.75 2.58 13.37
N HIS A 94 9.43 2.13 14.43
CA HIS A 94 9.36 2.77 15.74
C HIS A 94 9.87 4.21 15.69
N HIS A 95 11.03 4.44 15.05
CA HIS A 95 11.57 5.78 14.85
C HIS A 95 10.57 6.69 14.12
N MET A 96 9.98 6.22 13.01
CA MET A 96 8.97 6.98 12.27
C MET A 96 7.74 7.30 13.12
N ARG A 97 7.30 6.36 13.98
CA ARG A 97 6.17 6.56 14.91
C ARG A 97 6.43 7.69 15.91
N CYS A 98 7.66 7.86 16.39
CA CYS A 98 8.01 8.94 17.31
C CYS A 98 7.78 10.33 16.72
N PHE A 99 7.87 10.48 15.39
CA PHE A 99 7.59 11.74 14.70
C PHE A 99 6.14 11.79 14.24
N MET A 100 5.73 10.84 13.39
CA MET A 100 4.41 10.82 12.75
C MET A 100 3.26 10.68 13.73
N GLY A 101 3.49 10.13 14.92
CA GLY A 101 2.49 10.00 15.96
C GLY A 101 2.25 11.27 16.78
N THR A 102 3.00 12.36 16.55
CA THR A 102 2.87 13.61 17.32
C THR A 102 2.13 14.68 16.52
N ARG A 103 1.30 15.49 17.20
CA ARG A 103 0.59 16.61 16.55
C ARG A 103 1.55 17.68 16.05
N ASP A 104 2.61 17.93 16.82
CA ASP A 104 3.61 18.97 16.53
C ASP A 104 4.32 18.76 15.19
N TYR A 105 4.49 17.49 14.78
CA TYR A 105 5.06 17.14 13.47
C TYR A 105 4.24 17.69 12.29
N TYR A 106 2.92 17.84 12.47
CA TYR A 106 2.00 18.36 11.44
C TYR A 106 1.75 19.87 11.53
N GLY A 107 2.47 20.55 12.43
CA GLY A 107 2.42 22.00 12.63
C GLY A 107 2.91 22.80 11.41
N GLU A 108 3.46 23.99 11.63
CA GLU A 108 3.72 24.98 10.57
C GLU A 108 4.61 24.48 9.43
N SER A 109 5.51 23.52 9.71
CA SER A 109 6.46 22.98 8.72
C SER A 109 5.87 21.94 7.75
N GLY A 110 4.61 21.54 7.91
CA GLY A 110 3.90 20.74 6.90
C GLY A 110 4.41 19.30 6.71
N ALA A 111 4.95 18.67 7.76
CA ALA A 111 5.43 17.28 7.74
C ALA A 111 6.41 16.98 6.56
N PRO A 112 7.56 17.66 6.48
CA PRO A 112 8.42 17.67 5.29
C PRO A 112 9.00 16.29 4.94
N ALA A 113 9.18 15.41 5.93
CA ALA A 113 9.71 14.06 5.76
C ALA A 113 8.63 13.00 5.45
N MET A 114 7.35 13.39 5.34
CA MET A 114 6.25 12.43 5.20
C MET A 114 6.43 11.52 3.99
N ALA A 115 6.75 12.08 2.82
CA ALA A 115 6.88 11.31 1.59
C ALA A 115 7.96 10.21 1.72
N ASP A 116 9.08 10.53 2.36
CA ASP A 116 10.17 9.58 2.60
C ASP A 116 9.78 8.54 3.66
N TYR A 117 9.13 8.93 4.75
CA TYR A 117 8.64 7.97 5.75
C TYR A 117 7.59 7.01 5.18
N LEU A 118 6.64 7.49 4.36
CA LEU A 118 5.69 6.61 3.68
C LEU A 118 6.40 5.62 2.75
N ARG A 119 7.40 6.09 1.98
CA ARG A 119 8.19 5.23 1.10
C ARG A 119 8.97 4.17 1.89
N LEU A 120 9.57 4.55 3.01
CA LEU A 120 10.27 3.62 3.91
C LEU A 120 9.31 2.60 4.51
N ALA A 121 8.15 3.04 5.00
CA ALA A 121 7.15 2.15 5.60
C ALA A 121 6.62 1.12 4.59
N LEU A 122 6.33 1.54 3.35
CA LEU A 122 5.95 0.63 2.26
C LEU A 122 7.08 -0.33 1.88
N LEU A 123 8.33 0.13 1.88
CA LEU A 123 9.49 -0.73 1.63
C LEU A 123 9.63 -1.79 2.73
N VAL A 124 9.48 -1.42 4.00
CA VAL A 124 9.48 -2.36 5.13
C VAL A 124 8.35 -3.39 4.98
N ALA A 125 7.11 -2.95 4.69
CA ALA A 125 5.97 -3.85 4.49
C ALA A 125 6.22 -4.89 3.39
N ARG A 126 6.83 -4.47 2.27
CA ARG A 126 7.16 -5.36 1.15
C ARG A 126 8.31 -6.32 1.45
N SER A 127 9.28 -5.89 2.24
CA SER A 127 10.45 -6.70 2.59
C SER A 127 10.20 -7.64 3.77
N GLN A 128 9.28 -7.29 4.66
CA GLN A 128 8.99 -8.03 5.90
C GLN A 128 7.47 -8.14 6.08
N PRO A 129 6.80 -9.13 5.47
CA PRO A 129 5.35 -9.30 5.55
C PRO A 129 4.79 -9.38 6.98
N GLN A 130 5.60 -9.87 7.92
CA GLN A 130 5.26 -9.94 9.35
C GLN A 130 5.19 -8.56 10.04
N LEU A 131 5.73 -7.50 9.42
CA LEU A 131 5.69 -6.13 9.95
C LEU A 131 4.59 -5.27 9.33
N VAL A 132 3.71 -5.85 8.51
CA VAL A 132 2.69 -5.11 7.77
C VAL A 132 1.65 -4.50 8.72
N GLN A 133 1.30 -5.19 9.81
CA GLN A 133 0.38 -4.65 10.81
C GLN A 133 0.96 -3.40 11.48
N GLU A 134 2.25 -3.41 11.80
CA GLU A 134 2.96 -2.30 12.43
C GLU A 134 3.03 -1.08 11.50
N VAL A 135 3.12 -1.32 10.18
CA VAL A 135 3.01 -0.25 9.18
C VAL A 135 1.58 0.32 9.14
N VAL A 136 0.54 -0.53 9.18
CA VAL A 136 -0.85 -0.07 9.25
C VAL A 136 -1.09 0.75 10.52
N ASP A 137 -0.61 0.29 11.67
CA ASP A 137 -0.73 0.99 12.96
C ASP A 137 0.02 2.33 12.97
N LEU A 138 1.17 2.40 12.29
CA LEU A 138 1.90 3.65 12.09
C LEU A 138 1.08 4.66 11.28
N LEU A 139 0.51 4.23 10.15
CA LEU A 139 -0.31 5.09 9.29
C LEU A 139 -1.61 5.52 9.97
N GLN A 140 -2.24 4.63 10.73
CA GLN A 140 -3.42 4.95 11.53
C GLN A 140 -3.09 5.99 12.60
N CYS A 141 -1.98 5.81 13.32
CA CYS A 141 -1.51 6.77 14.32
C CYS A 141 -1.22 8.14 13.67
N ALA A 142 -0.60 8.15 12.48
CA ALA A 142 -0.35 9.37 11.72
C ALA A 142 -1.65 10.12 11.36
N LEU A 143 -2.65 9.40 10.84
CA LEU A 143 -3.96 9.97 10.49
C LEU A 143 -4.69 10.54 11.71
N GLN A 144 -4.62 9.86 12.86
CA GLN A 144 -5.22 10.32 14.11
C GLN A 144 -4.54 11.58 14.65
N SER A 145 -3.20 11.62 14.61
CA SER A 145 -2.43 12.75 15.11
C SER A 145 -2.58 13.99 14.24
N MET A 146 -2.69 13.82 12.92
CA MET A 146 -2.89 14.92 11.97
C MET A 146 -4.30 15.54 12.05
N GLY A 147 -5.32 14.74 12.36
CA GLY A 147 -6.71 15.17 12.31
C GLY A 147 -7.15 15.62 10.91
N SER A 148 -8.04 16.61 10.82
CA SER A 148 -8.60 17.13 9.56
C SER A 148 -7.83 18.32 8.97
N GLN A 149 -6.71 18.74 9.58
CA GLN A 149 -6.06 20.02 9.25
C GLN A 149 -5.21 19.97 7.97
N ARG A 150 -4.82 18.78 7.50
CA ARG A 150 -3.83 18.60 6.42
C ARG A 150 -4.31 17.56 5.40
N ALA A 151 -5.33 17.91 4.60
CA ALA A 151 -5.93 17.00 3.64
C ALA A 151 -4.93 16.35 2.67
N GLU A 152 -3.94 17.10 2.16
CA GLU A 152 -2.93 16.55 1.24
C GLU A 152 -2.04 15.49 1.88
N VAL A 153 -1.66 15.68 3.14
CA VAL A 153 -0.84 14.70 3.88
C VAL A 153 -1.69 13.48 4.22
N ALA A 154 -2.96 13.68 4.57
CA ALA A 154 -3.91 12.59 4.77
C ALA A 154 -4.12 11.77 3.49
N HIS A 155 -4.25 12.42 2.32
CA HIS A 155 -4.34 11.74 1.03
C HIS A 155 -3.12 10.83 0.77
N ALA A 156 -1.91 11.30 1.08
CA ALA A 156 -0.70 10.49 0.94
C ALA A 156 -0.70 9.26 1.87
N CYS A 157 -1.11 9.43 3.13
CA CYS A 157 -1.25 8.31 4.08
C CYS A 157 -2.31 7.30 3.64
N LEU A 158 -3.47 7.77 3.17
CA LEU A 158 -4.54 6.93 2.65
C LEU A 158 -4.10 6.19 1.38
N GLY A 159 -3.37 6.86 0.48
CA GLY A 159 -2.75 6.22 -0.67
C GLY A 159 -1.78 5.11 -0.28
N ALA A 160 -0.95 5.33 0.75
CA ALA A 160 -0.08 4.29 1.29
C ALA A 160 -0.87 3.10 1.88
N MET A 161 -1.98 3.34 2.58
CA MET A 161 -2.86 2.26 3.03
C MET A 161 -3.41 1.43 1.86
N VAL A 162 -3.85 2.09 0.77
CA VAL A 162 -4.32 1.39 -0.44
C VAL A 162 -3.20 0.59 -1.10
N HIS A 163 -1.96 1.10 -1.09
CA HIS A 163 -0.80 0.34 -1.53
C HIS A 163 -0.57 -0.93 -0.70
N LEU A 164 -0.77 -0.89 0.62
CA LEU A 164 -0.68 -2.09 1.47
C LEU A 164 -1.76 -3.12 1.14
N MET A 165 -2.98 -2.67 0.81
CA MET A 165 -4.05 -3.57 0.36
C MET A 165 -3.65 -4.29 -0.94
N ARG A 166 -3.12 -3.54 -1.91
CA ARG A 166 -2.80 -4.04 -3.25
C ARG A 166 -1.53 -4.89 -3.28
N ASP A 167 -0.44 -4.37 -2.72
CA ASP A 167 0.91 -4.91 -2.91
C ASP A 167 1.36 -5.82 -1.74
N CYS A 168 0.71 -5.70 -0.57
CA CYS A 168 1.04 -6.47 0.63
C CYS A 168 -0.11 -7.35 1.12
N HIS A 169 -1.22 -7.43 0.37
CA HIS A 169 -2.42 -8.21 0.71
C HIS A 169 -3.02 -7.88 2.09
N ALA A 170 -2.83 -6.66 2.59
CA ALA A 170 -3.22 -6.24 3.93
C ALA A 170 -4.67 -5.72 4.02
N VAL A 171 -5.58 -6.36 3.30
CA VAL A 171 -6.97 -5.87 3.11
C VAL A 171 -7.69 -5.77 4.45
N GLU A 172 -7.70 -6.84 5.25
CA GLU A 172 -8.40 -6.89 6.54
C GLU A 172 -7.81 -5.93 7.59
N GLN A 173 -6.49 -5.83 7.65
CA GLN A 173 -5.77 -4.93 8.56
C GLN A 173 -6.12 -3.47 8.26
N VAL A 174 -6.09 -3.09 6.98
CA VAL A 174 -6.44 -1.74 6.54
C VAL A 174 -7.93 -1.47 6.77
N MET A 175 -8.81 -2.42 6.47
CA MET A 175 -10.26 -2.29 6.72
C MET A 175 -10.55 -1.99 8.20
N SER A 176 -9.91 -2.70 9.12
CA SER A 176 -10.05 -2.50 10.56
C SER A 176 -9.54 -1.13 11.03
N ALA A 177 -8.36 -0.71 10.55
CA ALA A 177 -7.79 0.59 10.88
C ALA A 177 -8.66 1.75 10.38
N VAL A 178 -9.17 1.65 9.15
CA VAL A 178 -10.06 2.63 8.54
C VAL A 178 -11.42 2.68 9.25
N ASP A 179 -11.99 1.54 9.65
CA ASP A 179 -13.26 1.51 10.40
C ASP A 179 -13.19 2.32 11.69
N THR A 180 -12.03 2.34 12.33
CA THR A 180 -11.79 3.15 13.53
C THR A 180 -11.63 4.62 13.17
N TRP A 181 -10.79 4.94 12.19
CA TRP A 181 -10.48 6.32 11.79
C TRP A 181 -11.67 7.06 11.14
N ALA A 182 -12.42 6.39 10.26
CA ALA A 182 -13.53 6.97 9.51
C ALA A 182 -14.73 7.40 10.38
N LYS A 183 -14.73 7.01 11.67
CA LYS A 183 -15.73 7.46 12.65
C LYS A 183 -15.59 8.96 12.96
N GLU A 184 -14.37 9.47 12.95
CA GLU A 184 -14.02 10.84 13.33
C GLU A 184 -13.49 11.67 12.14
N ALA A 185 -13.20 11.02 11.02
CA ALA A 185 -12.67 11.66 9.83
C ALA A 185 -13.69 12.57 9.10
N ASP A 186 -13.15 13.57 8.39
CA ASP A 186 -13.93 14.37 7.46
C ASP A 186 -14.49 13.48 6.33
N PRO A 187 -15.79 13.58 5.98
CA PRO A 187 -16.39 12.82 4.89
C PRO A 187 -15.63 12.91 3.56
N SER A 188 -15.02 14.05 3.24
CA SER A 188 -14.23 14.24 2.01
C SER A 188 -13.01 13.31 1.92
N LEU A 189 -12.34 13.04 3.04
CA LEU A 189 -11.21 12.11 3.10
C LEU A 189 -11.66 10.66 2.92
N VAL A 190 -12.83 10.31 3.49
CA VAL A 190 -13.43 8.98 3.29
C VAL A 190 -13.86 8.78 1.83
N ARG A 191 -14.40 9.82 1.18
CA ARG A 191 -14.67 9.79 -0.27
C ARG A 191 -13.39 9.59 -1.08
N HIS A 192 -12.33 10.31 -0.75
CA HIS A 192 -11.03 10.16 -1.40
C HIS A 192 -10.51 8.72 -1.28
N LEU A 193 -10.52 8.15 -0.06
CA LEU A 193 -10.13 6.78 0.18
C LEU A 193 -10.93 5.80 -0.68
N ALA A 194 -12.26 5.92 -0.69
CA ALA A 194 -13.11 5.03 -1.47
C ALA A 194 -12.78 5.06 -2.97
N ILE A 195 -12.53 6.25 -3.53
CA ILE A 195 -12.10 6.37 -4.93
C ILE A 195 -10.72 5.75 -5.15
N GLN A 196 -9.74 5.99 -4.26
CA GLN A 196 -8.41 5.39 -4.39
C GLN A 196 -8.44 3.87 -4.34
N VAL A 197 -9.26 3.31 -3.45
CA VAL A 197 -9.52 1.87 -3.37
C VAL A 197 -10.06 1.34 -4.70
N LEU A 198 -11.08 1.97 -5.27
CA LEU A 198 -11.66 1.56 -6.56
C LEU A 198 -10.70 1.75 -7.74
N VAL A 199 -9.83 2.76 -7.71
CA VAL A 199 -8.78 2.96 -8.72
C VAL A 199 -7.74 1.84 -8.67
N SER A 200 -7.47 1.29 -7.48
CA SER A 200 -6.34 0.39 -7.24
C SER A 200 -6.72 -1.09 -7.18
N LEU A 201 -7.98 -1.40 -6.85
CA LEU A 201 -8.48 -2.76 -6.67
C LEU A 201 -9.57 -3.07 -7.69
N ALA A 202 -9.35 -4.14 -8.46
CA ALA A 202 -10.26 -4.64 -9.48
C ALA A 202 -11.09 -5.84 -8.97
N PRO A 203 -12.25 -6.12 -9.58
CA PRO A 203 -13.02 -7.34 -9.30
C PRO A 203 -12.23 -8.63 -9.64
N PRO A 204 -12.62 -9.81 -9.08
CA PRO A 204 -13.78 -10.04 -8.24
C PRO A 204 -13.59 -9.55 -6.80
N TYR A 205 -14.62 -8.91 -6.25
CA TYR A 205 -14.64 -8.46 -4.86
C TYR A 205 -15.17 -9.54 -3.93
N SER A 206 -14.67 -9.60 -2.69
CA SER A 206 -15.30 -10.43 -1.67
C SER A 206 -16.56 -9.74 -1.12
N PRO A 207 -17.56 -10.51 -0.65
CA PRO A 207 -18.73 -9.97 0.04
C PRO A 207 -18.42 -9.00 1.17
N THR A 208 -17.49 -9.39 2.05
CA THR A 208 -17.07 -8.61 3.21
C THR A 208 -16.47 -7.27 2.79
N PHE A 209 -15.58 -7.29 1.79
CA PHE A 209 -14.94 -6.09 1.28
C PHE A 209 -15.94 -5.14 0.59
N ALA A 210 -16.83 -5.69 -0.24
CA ALA A 210 -17.82 -4.91 -0.95
C ALA A 210 -18.79 -4.19 0.00
N HIS A 211 -19.26 -4.90 1.04
CA HIS A 211 -20.14 -4.33 2.05
C HIS A 211 -19.42 -3.27 2.91
N TRP A 212 -18.15 -3.52 3.28
CA TRP A 212 -17.31 -2.54 3.96
C TRP A 212 -17.16 -1.25 3.15
N LEU A 213 -16.81 -1.36 1.86
CA LEU A 213 -16.60 -0.21 1.01
C LEU A 213 -17.92 0.56 0.77
N LEU A 214 -19.02 -0.14 0.53
CA LEU A 214 -20.36 0.47 0.38
C LEU A 214 -20.76 1.26 1.62
N ARG A 215 -20.54 0.72 2.82
CA ARG A 215 -20.85 1.39 4.08
C ARG A 215 -20.12 2.73 4.20
N HIS A 216 -18.83 2.77 3.86
CA HIS A 216 -18.02 4.01 3.90
C HIS A 216 -18.44 5.01 2.83
N ILE A 217 -18.77 4.53 1.62
CA ILE A 217 -19.31 5.37 0.56
C ILE A 217 -20.65 6.00 0.98
N VAL A 218 -21.58 5.22 1.52
CA VAL A 218 -22.88 5.71 1.99
C VAL A 218 -22.70 6.75 3.09
N ARG A 219 -21.87 6.45 4.09
CA ARG A 219 -21.58 7.33 5.24
C ARG A 219 -20.91 8.64 4.82
N SER A 220 -20.00 8.59 3.86
CA SER A 220 -19.28 9.77 3.35
C SER A 220 -20.13 10.64 2.41
N GLY A 221 -21.33 10.18 2.07
CA GLY A 221 -22.22 10.86 1.13
C GLY A 221 -21.65 10.90 -0.29
N LEU A 222 -20.79 9.94 -0.66
CA LEU A 222 -20.36 9.81 -2.05
C LEU A 222 -21.59 9.50 -2.90
N ARG A 223 -21.94 10.46 -3.75
CA ARG A 223 -23.02 10.39 -4.74
C ARG A 223 -22.43 10.75 -6.09
N ARG A 224 -23.10 10.34 -7.17
CA ARG A 224 -22.83 10.94 -8.49
C ARG A 224 -23.36 12.37 -8.45
N GLY A 225 -22.56 13.29 -7.89
CA GLY A 225 -22.91 14.71 -7.77
C GLY A 225 -22.77 15.44 -9.11
N ARG A 226 -23.13 16.74 -9.12
CA ARG A 226 -22.91 17.64 -10.27
C ARG A 226 -21.47 17.64 -10.78
N ASP A 227 -20.50 17.36 -9.92
CA ASP A 227 -19.07 17.35 -10.24
C ASP A 227 -18.59 16.04 -10.92
N MET A 228 -19.36 14.95 -10.83
CA MET A 228 -19.06 13.68 -11.51
C MET A 228 -19.94 13.55 -12.74
N HIS A 229 -19.54 14.24 -13.81
CA HIS A 229 -20.21 14.14 -15.11
C HIS A 229 -20.18 12.69 -15.60
N GLN A 230 -21.22 12.28 -16.33
CA GLN A 230 -21.24 10.99 -17.04
C GLN A 230 -19.96 10.84 -17.88
N GLY A 231 -19.35 9.66 -17.83
CA GLY A 231 -18.11 9.37 -18.56
C GLY A 231 -16.81 9.77 -17.87
N THR A 232 -16.86 10.43 -16.70
CA THR A 232 -15.64 10.60 -15.87
C THR A 232 -15.14 9.24 -15.36
N ARG A 233 -13.82 9.07 -15.25
CA ARG A 233 -13.20 7.82 -14.76
C ARG A 233 -13.80 7.35 -13.45
N ASN A 234 -14.00 8.27 -12.51
CA ASN A 234 -14.58 7.96 -11.20
C ASN A 234 -16.04 7.49 -11.32
N ALA A 235 -16.83 8.06 -12.25
CA ALA A 235 -18.20 7.62 -12.46
C ALA A 235 -18.25 6.21 -13.03
N LEU A 236 -17.33 5.85 -13.94
CA LEU A 236 -17.21 4.51 -14.49
C LEU A 236 -16.82 3.49 -13.42
N LEU A 237 -15.83 3.82 -12.56
CA LEU A 237 -15.42 2.95 -11.46
C LEU A 237 -16.58 2.67 -10.48
N LEU A 238 -17.37 3.69 -10.13
CA LEU A 238 -18.55 3.49 -9.28
C LEU A 238 -19.62 2.62 -9.97
N GLN A 239 -19.76 2.71 -11.29
CA GLN A 239 -20.71 1.89 -12.05
C GLN A 239 -20.29 0.43 -12.10
N GLU A 240 -19.01 0.19 -12.39
CA GLU A 240 -18.42 -1.14 -12.41
C GLU A 240 -18.57 -1.79 -11.03
N PHE A 241 -18.19 -1.08 -9.98
CA PHE A 241 -18.36 -1.53 -8.61
C PHE A 241 -19.84 -1.83 -8.30
N ALA A 242 -20.77 -0.97 -8.70
CA ALA A 242 -22.19 -1.20 -8.49
C ALA A 242 -22.71 -2.46 -9.17
N SER A 243 -22.29 -2.67 -10.43
CA SER A 243 -22.63 -3.86 -11.22
C SER A 243 -22.09 -5.12 -10.54
N CYS A 244 -20.85 -5.10 -10.05
CA CYS A 244 -20.28 -6.23 -9.31
C CYS A 244 -21.05 -6.51 -8.02
N CYS A 245 -21.42 -5.48 -7.25
CA CYS A 245 -22.20 -5.64 -6.03
C CYS A 245 -23.55 -6.32 -6.28
N LEU A 246 -24.29 -5.87 -7.30
CA LEU A 246 -25.59 -6.48 -7.63
C LEU A 246 -25.44 -7.92 -8.13
N ALA A 247 -24.45 -8.17 -9.00
CA ALA A 247 -24.18 -9.53 -9.49
C ALA A 247 -23.86 -10.50 -8.34
N MET A 248 -23.12 -10.04 -7.31
CA MET A 248 -22.83 -10.84 -6.11
C MET A 248 -24.07 -11.08 -5.22
N ALA A 249 -25.06 -10.17 -5.23
CA ALA A 249 -26.31 -10.40 -4.49
C ALA A 249 -27.25 -11.37 -5.22
N GLU A 250 -27.14 -11.47 -6.55
CA GLU A 250 -27.93 -12.37 -7.39
C GLU A 250 -27.35 -13.78 -7.51
N ASP A 251 -26.05 -13.96 -7.24
CA ASP A 251 -25.38 -15.25 -7.34
C ASP A 251 -25.90 -16.23 -6.27
N PRO A 252 -26.52 -17.37 -6.66
CA PRO A 252 -27.10 -18.34 -5.74
C PRO A 252 -26.07 -19.03 -4.83
N GLN A 253 -24.77 -19.02 -5.17
CA GLN A 253 -23.73 -19.57 -4.28
C GLN A 253 -23.35 -18.63 -3.13
N THR A 254 -23.52 -17.32 -3.32
CA THR A 254 -23.30 -16.27 -2.32
C THR A 254 -24.61 -15.71 -1.74
N GLY A 255 -25.77 -16.07 -2.33
CA GLY A 255 -27.12 -15.53 -2.10
C GLY A 255 -27.74 -15.75 -0.72
N GLY A 256 -26.99 -16.34 0.22
CA GLY A 256 -27.36 -16.37 1.64
C GLY A 256 -26.70 -15.28 2.50
N THR A 257 -25.60 -14.68 2.04
CA THR A 257 -24.68 -13.94 2.92
C THR A 257 -24.66 -12.42 2.67
N LEU A 258 -25.00 -11.97 1.47
CA LEU A 258 -25.05 -10.54 1.12
C LEU A 258 -26.49 -10.04 1.07
N ARG A 259 -26.92 -9.36 2.14
CA ARG A 259 -28.10 -8.49 2.11
C ARG A 259 -27.64 -7.06 2.25
N PHE A 260 -27.82 -6.28 1.18
CA PHE A 260 -27.58 -4.86 1.21
C PHE A 260 -28.72 -4.13 1.91
N GLU A 261 -28.38 -3.11 2.68
CA GLU A 261 -29.35 -2.23 3.31
C GLU A 261 -30.12 -1.42 2.25
N PRO A 262 -31.37 -1.00 2.51
CA PRO A 262 -32.16 -0.24 1.53
C PRO A 262 -31.45 1.00 0.98
N LYS A 263 -30.64 1.68 1.82
CA LYS A 263 -29.84 2.85 1.42
C LYS A 263 -28.69 2.49 0.48
N GLU A 264 -28.08 1.31 0.66
CA GLU A 264 -27.02 0.80 -0.22
C GLU A 264 -27.61 0.41 -1.57
N LEU A 265 -28.73 -0.31 -1.57
CA LEU A 265 -29.47 -0.65 -2.80
C LEU A 265 -29.91 0.59 -3.57
N GLN A 266 -30.43 1.61 -2.87
CA GLN A 266 -30.81 2.88 -3.51
C GLN A 266 -29.62 3.52 -4.22
N LEU A 267 -28.47 3.58 -3.56
CA LEU A 267 -27.24 4.16 -4.10
C LEU A 267 -26.70 3.38 -5.30
N LEU A 268 -26.65 2.06 -5.20
CA LEU A 268 -26.24 1.16 -6.29
C LEU A 268 -27.11 1.37 -7.53
N ASN A 269 -28.42 1.44 -7.35
CA ASN A 269 -29.37 1.69 -8.42
C ASN A 269 -29.23 3.10 -9.03
N GLU A 270 -28.93 4.12 -8.23
CA GLU A 270 -28.67 5.49 -8.70
C GLU A 270 -27.48 5.53 -9.67
N TRP A 271 -26.40 4.82 -9.35
CA TRP A 271 -25.20 4.75 -10.18
C TRP A 271 -25.40 3.97 -11.48
N LEU A 272 -26.35 3.03 -11.53
CA LEU A 272 -26.65 2.26 -12.74
C LEU A 272 -27.68 2.95 -13.65
N LYS A 273 -28.68 3.64 -13.08
CA LYS A 273 -29.79 4.27 -13.83
C LYS A 273 -29.35 5.37 -14.78
N THR A 274 -28.22 6.00 -14.51
CA THR A 274 -27.65 7.08 -15.33
C THR A 274 -26.77 6.58 -16.47
N SER A 275 -26.92 5.31 -16.89
CA SER A 275 -26.23 4.73 -18.06
C SER A 275 -27.15 4.53 -19.28
N LYS A 276 -28.42 4.91 -19.18
CA LYS A 276 -29.40 4.91 -20.28
C LYS A 276 -29.75 6.34 -20.65
#